data_AF-A0A1S3Y7M3-F1
#
_entry.id   AF-A0A1S3Y7M3-F1
#
_cell.length_a   1.000
_cell.length_b   1.000
_cell.length_c   1.000
_cell.angle_alpha   90.00
_cell.angle_beta   90.00
_cell.angle_gamma   90.00
#
_symmetry.space_group_name_H-M   'P 1'
#
loop_
_entity.id
_entity.type
_entity.pdbx_description
1 polymer ?
#
loop_
_entity_poly.entity_id
_entity_poly.type
_entity_poly.pdbx_seq_one_letter_code
_entity_poly.pdbx_strand_id
1 'polypeptide(L)'
;MEKLFTIEDYELWNIILDGPNISIKLDSKGREVPKERSEFNDIDRNLMEKNSRAKKDTLQIVHKGTSQMKQSRIDMLLRNYELFIMKYSKPIQDMVTRFTVITNELRSLGKSFISGIGKKHPENTSYQKAKLLQSKEKKN
;
A
#
# COMPACT_ATOMS: atom_id res chain seq x y z
N MET A 1 8.45 -11.37 17.36
CA MET A 1 9.05 -12.68 17.07
C MET A 1 9.31 -12.75 15.57
N GLU A 2 10.58 -12.73 15.19
CA GLU A 2 10.99 -13.05 13.83
C GLU A 2 10.61 -14.51 13.56
N LYS A 3 9.79 -14.75 12.52
CA LYS A 3 9.52 -16.11 12.06
C LYS A 3 10.77 -16.59 11.35
N LEU A 4 11.46 -17.58 11.93
CA LEU A 4 12.55 -18.28 11.27
C LEU A 4 11.99 -19.05 10.06
N PHE A 5 12.67 -18.96 8.91
CA PHE A 5 12.30 -19.70 7.72
C PHE A 5 12.42 -21.21 7.99
N THR A 6 11.35 -21.93 7.72
CA THR A 6 11.29 -23.39 7.84
C THR A 6 11.82 -24.05 6.56
N ILE A 7 12.15 -25.34 6.62
CA ILE A 7 12.54 -26.13 5.44
C ILE A 7 11.43 -26.10 4.37
N GLU A 8 10.17 -26.12 4.79
CA GLU A 8 9.01 -25.98 3.90
C GLU A 8 8.97 -24.61 3.20
N ASP A 9 9.43 -23.54 3.85
CA ASP A 9 9.49 -22.23 3.22
C ASP A 9 10.54 -22.20 2.09
N TYR A 10 11.68 -22.89 2.26
CA TYR A 10 12.73 -22.96 1.24
C TYR A 10 12.27 -23.71 -0.02
N GLU A 11 11.52 -24.80 0.14
CA GLU A 11 10.95 -25.52 -1.02
C GLU A 11 9.95 -24.65 -1.81
N LEU A 12 9.14 -23.85 -1.12
CA LEU A 12 8.25 -22.91 -1.78
C LEU A 12 9.01 -21.77 -2.47
N TRP A 13 10.11 -21.29 -1.89
CA TRP A 13 10.97 -20.28 -2.52
C TRP A 13 11.58 -20.76 -3.83
N ASN A 14 12.04 -22.02 -3.89
CA ASN A 14 12.55 -22.59 -5.13
C ASN A 14 11.47 -22.65 -6.22
N ILE A 15 10.23 -23.03 -5.85
CA ILE A 15 9.10 -23.01 -6.78
C ILE A 15 8.78 -21.60 -7.30
N ILE A 16 8.93 -20.57 -6.45
CA ILE A 16 8.71 -19.17 -6.86
C ILE A 16 9.80 -18.70 -7.83
N LEU A 17 11.05 -19.10 -7.61
CA LEU A 17 12.21 -18.68 -8.41
C LEU A 17 12.30 -19.43 -9.75
N ASP A 18 12.13 -20.75 -9.72
CA ASP A 18 12.30 -21.62 -10.89
C ASP A 18 11.04 -21.67 -11.78
N GLY A 19 9.92 -21.15 -11.27
CA GLY A 19 8.64 -21.11 -11.98
C GLY A 19 7.75 -22.32 -11.70
N PRO A 20 6.51 -22.31 -12.23
CA PRO A 20 5.53 -23.35 -11.94
C PRO A 20 6.01 -24.70 -12.47
N ASN A 21 6.10 -25.68 -11.59
CA ASN A 21 6.48 -27.03 -11.97
C ASN A 21 5.36 -27.71 -12.80
N ILE A 22 5.69 -28.23 -13.98
CA ILE A 22 4.76 -28.88 -14.90
C ILE A 22 5.09 -30.37 -14.94
N SER A 23 4.11 -31.21 -14.58
CA SER A 23 4.25 -32.66 -14.71
C SER A 23 4.37 -33.06 -16.19
N ILE A 24 5.52 -33.61 -16.56
CA ILE A 24 5.84 -34.06 -17.93
C ILE A 24 5.78 -35.59 -18.07
N LYS A 25 5.45 -36.07 -19.27
CA LYS A 25 5.58 -37.46 -19.72
C LYS A 25 6.29 -37.50 -21.08
N LEU A 26 6.81 -38.66 -21.46
CA LEU A 26 7.32 -38.88 -22.81
C LEU A 26 6.19 -39.39 -23.71
N ASP A 27 6.03 -38.79 -24.88
CA ASP A 27 5.12 -39.30 -25.90
C ASP A 27 5.69 -40.53 -26.62
N SER A 28 4.91 -41.13 -27.54
CA SER A 28 5.33 -42.28 -28.34
C SER A 28 6.54 -42.01 -29.25
N LYS A 29 6.97 -40.75 -29.38
CA LYS A 29 8.13 -40.30 -30.14
C LYS A 29 9.29 -39.86 -29.24
N GLY A 30 9.19 -40.09 -27.93
CA GLY A 30 10.21 -39.73 -26.95
C GLY A 30 10.30 -38.22 -26.66
N ARG A 31 9.27 -37.43 -27.01
CA ARG A 31 9.22 -35.99 -26.73
C ARG A 31 8.58 -35.75 -25.36
N GLU A 32 9.13 -34.82 -24.60
CA GLU A 32 8.50 -34.35 -23.36
C GLU A 32 7.23 -33.58 -23.67
N VAL A 33 6.10 -34.06 -23.15
CA VAL A 33 4.80 -33.43 -23.26
C VAL A 33 4.16 -33.32 -21.87
N PRO A 34 3.37 -32.28 -21.59
CA PRO A 34 2.64 -32.20 -20.32
C PRO A 34 1.74 -33.42 -20.13
N LYS A 35 1.67 -33.93 -18.90
CA LYS A 35 0.69 -34.96 -18.52
C LYS A 35 -0.71 -34.37 -18.57
N GLU A 36 -1.67 -35.19 -18.98
CA GLU A 36 -3.08 -34.88 -18.79
C GLU A 36 -3.45 -35.01 -17.31
N ARG A 37 -4.44 -34.23 -16.86
CA ARG A 37 -4.84 -34.23 -15.45
C ARG A 37 -5.28 -35.61 -14.95
N SER A 38 -5.84 -36.43 -15.83
CA SER A 38 -6.25 -37.82 -15.54
C SER A 38 -5.07 -38.77 -15.29
N GLU A 39 -3.87 -38.42 -15.73
CA GLU A 39 -2.66 -39.25 -15.62
C GLU A 39 -1.82 -38.89 -14.38
N PHE A 40 -2.26 -37.92 -13.58
CA PHE A 40 -1.51 -37.44 -12.44
C PHE A 40 -1.43 -38.52 -11.35
N ASN A 41 -0.21 -38.82 -10.95
CA ASN A 41 0.08 -39.64 -9.78
C ASN A 41 0.14 -38.78 -8.51
N ASP A 42 0.40 -39.40 -7.36
CA ASP A 42 0.43 -38.69 -6.08
C ASP A 42 1.59 -37.68 -5.98
N ILE A 43 2.71 -37.93 -6.67
CA ILE A 43 3.83 -37.00 -6.75
C ILE A 43 3.41 -35.74 -7.52
N ASP A 44 2.73 -35.92 -8.67
CA ASP A 44 2.21 -34.82 -9.48
C ASP A 44 1.23 -33.97 -8.68
N ARG A 45 0.33 -34.60 -7.90
CA ARG A 45 -0.62 -33.90 -7.03
C ARG A 45 0.08 -33.10 -5.93
N ASN A 46 1.02 -33.71 -5.22
CA ASN A 46 1.78 -33.05 -4.16
C ASN A 46 2.55 -31.83 -4.70
N LEU A 47 3.17 -31.97 -5.88
CA LEU A 47 3.88 -30.88 -6.54
C LEU A 47 2.95 -29.73 -6.95
N MET A 48 1.78 -30.07 -7.50
CA MET A 48 0.75 -29.09 -7.85
C MET A 48 0.21 -28.36 -6.62
N GLU A 49 0.04 -29.06 -5.49
CA GLU A 49 -0.36 -28.47 -4.22
C GLU A 49 0.69 -27.47 -3.71
N LYS A 50 1.97 -27.85 -3.72
CA LYS A 50 3.08 -26.96 -3.37
C LYS A 50 3.12 -25.72 -4.28
N ASN A 51 2.95 -25.89 -5.60
CA ASN A 51 2.85 -24.77 -6.55
C ASN A 51 1.68 -23.83 -6.23
N SER A 52 0.50 -24.40 -5.96
CA SER A 52 -0.70 -23.64 -5.61
C SER A 52 -0.49 -22.83 -4.33
N ARG A 53 0.10 -23.47 -3.31
CA ARG A 53 0.45 -22.83 -2.04
C ARG A 53 1.45 -21.70 -2.25
N ALA A 54 2.56 -21.94 -2.95
CA ALA A 54 3.59 -20.95 -3.22
C ALA A 54 2.99 -19.69 -3.89
N LYS A 55 2.12 -19.91 -4.88
CA LYS A 55 1.42 -18.82 -5.59
C LYS A 55 0.47 -18.05 -4.68
N LYS A 56 -0.32 -18.75 -3.87
CA LYS A 56 -1.25 -18.13 -2.92
C LYS A 56 -0.53 -17.29 -1.87
N ASP A 57 0.51 -17.85 -1.26
CA ASP A 57 1.29 -17.19 -0.20
C ASP A 57 1.99 -15.95 -0.75
N THR A 58 2.60 -16.04 -1.95
CA THR A 58 3.21 -14.90 -2.64
C THR A 58 2.19 -13.79 -2.90
N LEU A 59 1.02 -14.13 -3.45
CA LEU A 59 -0.04 -13.15 -3.70
C LEU A 59 -0.49 -12.46 -2.41
N GLN A 60 -0.64 -13.21 -1.32
CA GLN A 60 -1.01 -12.66 -0.02
C GLN A 60 0.06 -11.72 0.55
N ILE A 61 1.34 -12.09 0.45
CA ILE A 61 2.47 -11.28 0.91
C ILE A 61 2.54 -9.98 0.10
N VAL A 62 2.49 -10.06 -1.23
CA VAL A 62 2.53 -8.89 -2.12
C VAL A 62 1.34 -7.98 -1.86
N HIS A 63 0.14 -8.53 -1.73
CA HIS A 63 -1.06 -7.75 -1.44
C HIS A 63 -0.99 -7.06 -0.07
N LYS A 64 -0.54 -7.78 0.97
CA LYS A 64 -0.35 -7.23 2.32
C LYS A 64 0.70 -6.12 2.33
N GLY A 65 1.87 -6.36 1.73
CA GLY A 65 2.94 -5.37 1.60
C GLY A 65 2.47 -4.13 0.83
N THR A 66 1.79 -4.32 -0.30
CA THR A 66 1.21 -3.21 -1.08
C THR A 66 0.19 -2.41 -0.28
N SER A 67 -0.67 -3.08 0.49
CA SER A 67 -1.66 -2.42 1.35
C SER A 67 -0.98 -1.64 2.48
N GLN A 68 0.04 -2.22 3.13
CA GLN A 68 0.83 -1.56 4.17
C GLN A 68 1.59 -0.34 3.64
N MET A 69 2.24 -0.45 2.48
CA MET A 69 2.92 0.67 1.83
C MET A 69 1.95 1.80 1.49
N LYS A 70 0.78 1.47 0.93
CA LYS A 70 -0.29 2.46 0.67
C LYS A 70 -0.74 3.15 1.95
N GLN A 71 -1.00 2.39 3.01
CA GLN A 71 -1.44 2.94 4.30
C GLN A 71 -0.37 3.82 4.94
N SER A 72 0.89 3.39 4.95
CA SER A 72 2.01 4.19 5.46
C SER A 72 2.18 5.51 4.69
N ARG A 73 2.02 5.49 3.36
CA ARG A 73 2.05 6.71 2.54
C ARG A 73 0.88 7.64 2.88
N ILE A 74 -0.32 7.09 3.07
CA ILE A 74 -1.49 7.84 3.55
C ILE A 74 -1.19 8.51 4.90
N ASP A 75 -0.67 7.75 5.87
CA ASP A 75 -0.40 8.25 7.22
C ASP A 75 0.64 9.36 7.20
N MET A 76 1.70 9.21 6.39
CA MET A 76 2.71 10.24 6.17
C MET A 76 2.11 11.51 5.55
N LEU A 77 1.28 11.37 4.51
CA LEU A 77 0.64 12.50 3.84
C LEU A 77 -0.37 13.21 4.74
N LEU A 78 -1.14 12.46 5.53
CA LEU A 78 -2.04 13.02 6.55
C LEU A 78 -1.25 13.79 7.61
N ARG A 79 -0.13 13.26 8.08
CA ARG A 79 0.73 13.97 9.03
C ARG A 79 1.31 15.26 8.44
N ASN A 80 1.72 15.23 7.17
CA ASN A 80 2.18 16.43 6.46
C ASN A 80 1.06 17.47 6.29
N TYR A 81 -0.19 17.02 6.11
CA TYR A 81 -1.38 17.86 6.06
C TYR A 81 -1.68 18.48 7.44
N GLU A 82 -1.65 17.69 8.51
CA GLU A 82 -1.92 18.16 9.89
C GLU A 82 -0.89 19.16 10.39
N LEU A 83 0.39 18.94 10.07
CA LEU A 83 1.49 19.84 10.43
C LEU A 83 1.68 21.00 9.42
N PHE A 84 0.76 21.15 8.48
CA PHE A 84 0.92 22.09 7.39
C PHE A 84 0.83 23.54 7.88
N ILE A 85 1.97 24.23 7.91
CA ILE A 85 2.06 25.66 8.27
C ILE A 85 2.57 26.51 7.12
N MET A 86 2.04 27.74 7.03
CA MET A 86 2.55 28.75 6.11
C MET A 86 3.90 29.27 6.61
N LYS A 87 4.91 29.31 5.74
CA LYS A 87 6.21 29.90 6.05
C LYS A 87 6.17 31.37 5.68
N TYR A 88 6.33 32.26 6.66
CA TYR A 88 6.25 33.72 6.46
C TYR A 88 7.25 34.28 5.45
N SER A 89 8.37 33.57 5.22
CA SER A 89 9.41 33.97 4.26
C SER A 89 9.18 33.46 2.83
N LYS A 90 8.09 32.73 2.57
CA LYS A 90 7.81 32.13 1.26
C LYS A 90 6.57 32.73 0.60
N PRO A 91 6.51 32.81 -0.74
CA PRO A 91 5.31 33.20 -1.45
C PRO A 91 4.14 32.28 -1.12
N ILE A 92 2.93 32.82 -1.10
CA ILE A 92 1.69 32.03 -0.92
C ILE A 92 1.54 30.93 -1.98
N GLN A 93 2.12 31.12 -3.17
CA GLN A 93 2.11 30.13 -4.26
C GLN A 93 2.88 28.85 -3.90
N ASP A 94 3.96 28.95 -3.10
CA ASP A 94 4.68 27.77 -2.60
C ASP A 94 3.80 26.97 -1.63
N MET A 95 2.97 27.65 -0.83
CA MET A 95 2.01 27.02 0.06
C MET A 95 0.94 26.27 -0.75
N VAL A 96 0.28 26.95 -1.69
CA VAL A 96 -0.75 26.36 -2.55
C VAL A 96 -0.20 25.13 -3.28
N THR A 97 1.00 25.23 -3.86
CA THR A 97 1.65 24.11 -4.55
C THR A 97 1.81 22.89 -3.65
N ARG A 98 2.38 23.07 -2.45
CA ARG A 98 2.60 21.94 -1.50
C ARG A 98 1.27 21.33 -1.02
N PHE A 99 0.27 22.16 -0.77
CA PHE A 99 -1.07 21.70 -0.39
C PHE A 99 -1.73 20.88 -1.51
N THR A 100 -1.65 21.36 -2.75
CA THR A 100 -2.18 20.67 -3.93
C THR A 100 -1.51 19.32 -4.14
N VAL A 101 -0.20 19.22 -3.95
CA VAL A 101 0.53 17.94 -4.03
C VAL A 101 -0.04 16.94 -3.00
N ILE A 102 -0.11 17.33 -1.72
CA ILE A 102 -0.59 16.44 -0.65
C ILE A 102 -2.03 15.97 -0.92
N THR A 103 -2.93 16.89 -1.27
CA THR A 103 -4.34 16.58 -1.48
C THR A 103 -4.58 15.73 -2.73
N ASN A 104 -3.83 15.97 -3.81
CA ASN A 104 -3.91 15.13 -5.02
C ASN A 104 -3.35 13.73 -4.78
N GLU A 105 -2.24 13.60 -4.05
CA GLU A 105 -1.69 12.29 -3.69
C GLU A 105 -2.65 11.50 -2.81
N LEU A 106 -3.20 12.11 -1.76
CA LEU A 106 -4.20 11.46 -0.90
C LEU A 106 -5.43 11.01 -1.70
N ARG A 107 -5.91 11.83 -2.65
CA ARG A 107 -6.99 11.47 -3.57
C ARG A 107 -6.63 10.27 -4.44
N SER A 108 -5.42 10.25 -5.01
CA SER A 108 -4.93 9.13 -5.84
C SER A 108 -4.84 7.81 -5.06
N LEU A 109 -4.65 7.89 -3.74
CA LEU A 109 -4.62 6.75 -2.82
C LEU A 109 -6.02 6.35 -2.31
N GLY A 110 -7.09 6.94 -2.86
CA GLY A 110 -8.48 6.60 -2.51
C GLY A 110 -9.01 7.30 -1.25
N LYS A 111 -8.29 8.29 -0.69
CA LYS A 111 -8.84 9.14 0.37
C LYS A 111 -9.63 10.27 -0.27
N SER A 112 -10.95 10.08 -0.33
CA SER A 112 -11.88 11.16 -0.66
C SER A 112 -12.13 12.00 0.59
N PHE A 113 -11.72 13.26 0.56
CA PHE A 113 -12.19 14.26 1.51
C PHE A 113 -13.62 14.63 1.14
N ILE A 114 -14.58 13.76 1.49
CA ILE A 114 -15.97 14.17 1.45
C ILE A 114 -16.09 15.25 2.51
N SER A 115 -16.33 16.48 2.04
CA SER A 115 -16.48 17.66 2.84
C SER A 115 -17.67 17.48 3.79
N GLY A 116 -17.39 16.92 4.97
CA GLY A 116 -18.08 17.36 6.17
C GLY A 116 -17.71 18.83 6.35
N ILE A 117 -18.47 19.70 5.72
CA ILE A 117 -18.55 21.12 6.07
C ILE A 117 -18.85 21.13 7.58
N GLY A 118 -17.83 21.25 8.44
CA GLY A 118 -18.09 21.27 9.89
C GLY A 118 -17.01 20.83 10.86
N LYS A 119 -15.89 20.21 10.46
CA LYS A 119 -14.76 20.06 11.41
C LYS A 119 -13.81 21.24 11.26
N LYS A 120 -14.16 22.34 11.93
CA LYS A 120 -13.23 23.46 12.16
C LYS A 120 -11.91 22.87 12.67
N HIS A 121 -10.81 23.23 12.01
CA HIS A 121 -9.48 23.06 12.57
C HIS A 121 -9.51 23.62 14.01
N PRO A 122 -9.18 22.84 15.04
CA PRO A 122 -9.03 23.40 16.36
C PRO A 122 -7.92 24.45 16.26
N GLU A 123 -8.26 25.69 16.58
CA GLU A 123 -7.31 26.75 16.89
C GLU A 123 -6.59 27.42 15.71
N ASN A 124 -7.34 28.15 14.87
CA ASN A 124 -6.82 29.42 14.35
C ASN A 124 -6.95 30.52 15.44
N THR A 125 -6.20 30.35 16.53
CA THR A 125 -6.22 31.22 17.71
C THR A 125 -5.62 32.60 17.40
N SER A 126 -4.77 32.71 16.38
CA SER A 126 -4.15 33.95 15.94
C SER A 126 -5.14 34.92 15.27
N TYR A 127 -5.99 34.43 14.35
CA TYR A 127 -6.95 35.29 13.64
C TYR A 127 -8.07 35.80 14.56
N GLN A 128 -8.51 34.95 15.50
CA GLN A 128 -9.51 35.32 16.51
C GLN A 128 -8.94 36.30 17.54
N LYS A 129 -7.68 36.11 18.00
CA LYS A 129 -7.00 37.07 18.89
C LYS A 129 -6.81 38.43 18.23
N ALA A 130 -6.38 38.47 16.96
CA ALA A 130 -6.19 39.72 16.22
C ALA A 130 -7.50 40.49 16.06
N LYS A 131 -8.61 39.81 15.76
CA LYS A 131 -9.93 40.43 15.63
C LYS A 131 -10.47 40.95 16.96
N LEU A 132 -10.20 40.26 18.07
CA LEU A 132 -10.62 40.70 19.40
C LEU A 132 -9.84 41.93 19.87
N LEU A 133 -8.52 41.98 19.63
CA LEU A 133 -7.67 43.14 19.93
C LEU A 133 -8.14 44.40 19.18
N GLN A 134 -8.36 44.29 17.87
CA GLN A 134 -8.87 45.39 17.05
C GLN A 134 -10.28 45.87 17.48
N SER A 135 -11.10 44.98 18.03
CA SER A 135 -12.44 45.34 18.53
C SER A 135 -12.41 46.07 19.88
N LYS A 136 -11.37 45.87 20.69
CA LYS A 136 -11.16 46.55 21.98
C LYS A 136 -10.56 47.94 21.79
N GLU A 137 -9.68 48.12 20.81
CA GLU A 137 -9.07 49.42 20.47
C GLU A 137 -10.07 50.42 19.87
N LYS A 138 -11.16 49.95 19.25
CA LYS A 138 -12.23 50.82 18.71
C LYS A 138 -13.30 51.24 19.73
N LYS A 139 -13.21 50.74 20.97
CA LYS A 139 -14.19 51.01 22.04
C LYS A 139 -13.65 51.89 23.17
N ASN A 140 -12.43 52.41 23.03
CA ASN A 140 -11.85 53.41 23.90
C ASN A 140 -11.66 54.72 23.13
#